data_AF-A0A818A5N5-F1
#
_entry.id   AF-A0A818A5N5-F1
#
_cell.length_a   1.000
_cell.length_b   1.000
_cell.length_c   1.000
_cell.angle_alpha   90.00
_cell.angle_beta   90.00
_cell.angle_gamma   90.00
#
_symmetry.space_group_name_H-M   'P 1'
#
loop_
_entity.id
_entity.type
_entity.pdbx_description
1 polymer ?
#
loop_
_entity_poly.entity_id
_entity_poly.type
_entity_poly.pdbx_seq_one_letter_code
_entity_poly.pdbx_strand_id
1 'polypeptide(L)'
;MDALTALQVRCAYAPNGCEVISSYGDLEQHEIQCEFENIPCQLCRLPTSNRKNAKKHTLQECFQYMQNKNPSQIQQQFMTLLNTIHDAQTDISRIQSNIDRAITRIDELDSTCVKKPTTAHT
;
A
#
# COMPACT_ATOMS: atom_id res chain seq x y z
N MET A 1 44.87 -24.25 10.89
CA MET A 1 43.98 -23.34 10.13
C MET A 1 42.93 -24.21 9.49
N ASP A 2 41.66 -24.04 9.88
CA ASP A 2 40.57 -24.84 9.33
C ASP A 2 40.34 -24.46 7.87
N ALA A 3 40.43 -25.43 6.97
CA ALA A 3 40.28 -25.21 5.53
C ALA A 3 38.95 -24.51 5.15
N LEU A 4 37.93 -24.64 6.00
CA LEU A 4 36.62 -24.01 5.85
C LEU A 4 36.64 -22.48 6.03
N THR A 5 37.55 -21.95 6.85
CA THR A 5 37.71 -20.48 7.02
C THR A 5 38.37 -19.80 5.82
N ALA A 6 39.13 -20.54 5.00
CA ALA A 6 39.74 -20.02 3.78
C ALA A 6 38.81 -20.13 2.55
N LEU A 7 37.74 -20.94 2.66
CA LEU A 7 36.80 -21.14 1.57
C LEU A 7 35.89 -19.92 1.43
N GLN A 8 36.06 -19.19 0.33
CA GLN A 8 35.16 -18.10 -0.04
C GLN A 8 34.01 -18.61 -0.88
N VAL A 9 32.79 -18.27 -0.49
CA VAL A 9 31.56 -18.71 -1.13
C VAL A 9 30.68 -17.50 -1.40
N ARG A 10 29.89 -17.56 -2.48
CA ARG A 10 28.84 -16.56 -2.75
C ARG A 10 27.63 -16.85 -1.86
N CYS A 11 26.96 -15.80 -1.41
CA CYS A 11 25.67 -15.88 -0.74
C CYS A 11 24.65 -16.72 -1.55
N ALA A 12 23.82 -17.53 -0.88
CA ALA A 12 22.76 -18.31 -1.51
C ALA A 12 21.75 -17.45 -2.29
N TYR A 13 21.58 -16.19 -1.91
CA TYR A 13 20.69 -15.23 -2.57
C TYR A 13 21.36 -14.44 -3.71
N ALA A 14 22.54 -14.85 -4.18
CA ALA A 14 23.18 -14.27 -5.36
C ALA A 14 22.28 -14.22 -6.61
N PRO A 15 21.43 -15.23 -6.91
CA PRO A 15 20.47 -15.14 -8.02
C PRO A 15 19.44 -14.02 -7.88
N ASN A 16 19.21 -13.55 -6.66
CA ASN A 16 18.27 -12.46 -6.36
C ASN A 16 18.95 -11.08 -6.38
N GLY A 17 20.27 -11.02 -6.60
CA GLY A 17 21.04 -9.77 -6.68
C GLY A 17 22.07 -9.56 -5.56
N CYS A 18 22.27 -10.53 -4.66
CA CYS A 18 23.30 -10.40 -3.64
C CYS A 18 24.71 -10.62 -4.22
N GLU A 19 25.58 -9.62 -4.11
CA GLU A 19 26.96 -9.71 -4.61
C GLU A 19 27.98 -10.14 -3.54
N VAL A 20 27.52 -10.45 -2.31
CA VAL A 20 28.41 -10.78 -1.19
C VAL A 20 29.12 -12.11 -1.42
N ILE A 21 30.44 -12.06 -1.23
CA ILE A 21 31.34 -13.20 -1.17
C ILE A 21 32.06 -13.12 0.18
N SER A 22 31.92 -14.13 1.03
CA SER A 22 32.57 -14.16 2.34
C SER A 22 33.03 -15.57 2.69
N SER A 23 33.70 -15.72 3.83
CA SER A 23 34.08 -17.04 4.33
C SER A 23 32.82 -17.87 4.62
N TYR A 24 32.93 -19.20 4.52
CA TYR A 24 31.81 -20.10 4.83
C TYR A 24 31.25 -19.86 6.25
N GLY A 25 32.10 -19.55 7.23
CA GLY A 25 31.68 -19.27 8.61
C GLY A 25 30.90 -17.96 8.77
N ASP A 26 31.22 -16.93 7.97
CA ASP A 26 30.54 -15.64 8.03
C ASP A 26 29.26 -15.61 7.17
N LEU A 27 29.13 -16.56 6.24
CA LEU A 27 28.00 -16.62 5.30
C LEU A 27 26.67 -16.83 6.01
N GLU A 28 26.63 -17.68 7.04
CA GLU A 28 25.40 -17.99 7.78
C GLU A 28 24.82 -16.72 8.42
N GLN A 29 25.67 -15.92 9.06
CA GLN A 29 25.26 -14.64 9.65
C GLN A 29 24.80 -13.64 8.59
N HIS A 30 25.51 -13.60 7.46
CA HIS A 30 25.10 -12.79 6.32
C HIS A 30 23.73 -13.22 5.80
N GLU A 31 23.46 -14.50 5.58
CA GLU A 31 22.22 -14.98 4.96
C GLU A 31 20.98 -14.67 5.80
N ILE A 32 21.07 -14.80 7.13
CA ILE A 32 20.03 -14.34 8.07
C ILE A 32 19.68 -12.86 7.85
N GLN A 33 20.66 -12.08 7.38
CA GLN A 33 20.60 -10.63 7.16
C GLN A 33 20.95 -10.22 5.72
N CYS A 34 20.75 -11.08 4.71
CA CYS A 34 20.89 -10.76 3.28
C CYS A 34 19.65 -10.15 2.61
N GLU A 35 19.74 -8.91 2.12
CA GLU A 35 18.56 -8.17 1.65
C GLU A 35 17.76 -8.74 0.50
N PHE A 36 18.42 -9.63 -0.23
CA PHE A 36 17.93 -10.33 -1.39
C PHE A 36 17.24 -11.65 -1.05
N GLU A 37 17.08 -11.98 0.23
CA GLU A 37 16.25 -13.09 0.67
C GLU A 37 14.79 -12.90 0.18
N ASN A 38 14.31 -13.88 -0.57
CA ASN A 38 12.93 -13.92 -1.06
C ASN A 38 12.03 -14.66 -0.07
N ILE A 39 11.32 -13.89 0.76
CA ILE A 39 10.27 -14.34 1.66
C ILE A 39 8.92 -14.19 0.96
N PRO A 40 8.22 -15.30 0.66
CA PRO A 40 6.94 -15.22 -0.03
C PRO A 40 5.89 -14.54 0.84
N CYS A 41 5.08 -13.69 0.22
CA CYS A 41 3.90 -13.12 0.86
C CYS A 41 2.96 -14.23 1.34
N GLN A 42 2.47 -14.10 2.57
CA GLN A 42 1.62 -15.12 3.19
C GLN A 42 0.27 -15.29 2.49
N LEU A 43 -0.19 -14.25 1.79
CA LEU A 43 -1.48 -14.23 1.10
C LEU A 43 -1.35 -14.73 -0.34
N CYS A 44 -0.58 -14.02 -1.17
CA CYS A 44 -0.51 -14.32 -2.61
C CYS A 44 0.68 -15.20 -3.02
N ARG A 45 1.58 -15.55 -2.08
CA ARG A 45 2.83 -16.28 -2.33
C ARG A 45 3.77 -15.59 -3.34
N LEU A 46 3.55 -14.31 -3.66
CA LEU A 46 4.50 -13.52 -4.46
C LEU A 46 5.83 -13.45 -3.70
N PRO A 47 6.98 -13.73 -4.34
CA PRO A 47 8.29 -13.53 -3.73
C PRO A 47 8.46 -12.06 -3.36
N THR A 48 8.65 -11.78 -2.07
CA THR A 48 8.92 -10.43 -1.55
C THR A 48 10.16 -10.49 -0.68
N SER A 49 10.78 -9.36 -0.35
CA SER A 49 11.77 -9.32 0.73
C SER A 49 11.08 -8.80 2.00
N ASN A 50 11.32 -9.40 3.16
CA ASN A 50 10.64 -9.05 4.42
C ASN A 50 11.45 -8.10 5.31
N ARG A 51 12.44 -7.43 4.73
CA ARG A 51 13.36 -6.59 5.48
C ARG A 51 12.80 -5.21 5.68
N LYS A 52 13.33 -4.53 6.70
CA LYS A 52 12.87 -3.21 7.16
C LYS A 52 12.71 -2.18 6.04
N ASN A 53 13.43 -2.34 4.92
CA ASN A 53 13.41 -1.44 3.77
C ASN A 53 12.85 -2.06 2.47
N ALA A 54 12.52 -3.35 2.48
CA ALA A 54 11.91 -3.98 1.31
C ALA A 54 10.44 -3.55 1.23
N LYS A 55 10.05 -2.99 0.09
CA LYS A 55 8.66 -2.61 -0.18
C LYS A 55 7.78 -3.85 -0.05
N LYS A 56 7.04 -3.94 1.06
CA LYS A 56 5.90 -4.85 1.18
C LYS A 56 4.87 -4.37 0.16
N HIS A 57 4.45 -5.26 -0.72
CA HIS A 57 3.37 -4.91 -1.63
C HIS A 57 2.06 -4.79 -0.82
N THR A 58 1.23 -3.86 -1.24
CA THR A 58 -0.08 -3.55 -0.66
C THR A 58 -1.06 -4.71 -0.85
N LEU A 59 -2.14 -4.73 -0.06
CA LEU A 59 -3.22 -5.68 -0.28
C LEU A 59 -3.79 -5.60 -1.71
N GLN A 60 -3.84 -4.40 -2.30
CA GLN A 60 -4.29 -4.21 -3.67
C GLN A 60 -3.38 -4.93 -4.69
N GLU A 61 -2.07 -4.76 -4.58
CA GLU A 61 -1.09 -5.46 -5.42
C GLU A 61 -1.14 -6.99 -5.20
N CYS A 62 -1.39 -7.42 -3.96
CA CYS A 62 -1.57 -8.82 -3.59
C CYS A 62 -2.79 -9.43 -4.32
N PHE A 63 -3.93 -8.74 -4.27
CA PHE A 63 -5.15 -9.16 -4.97
C PHE A 63 -4.94 -9.19 -6.48
N GLN A 64 -4.29 -8.18 -7.06
CA GLN A 64 -4.04 -8.14 -8.49
C GLN A 64 -3.13 -9.28 -8.97
N TYR A 65 -2.10 -9.64 -8.19
CA TYR A 65 -1.28 -10.81 -8.49
C TYR A 65 -2.09 -12.12 -8.42
N MET A 66 -2.92 -12.30 -7.38
CA MET A 66 -3.76 -13.49 -7.26
C MET A 66 -4.79 -13.60 -8.39
N GLN A 67 -5.38 -12.47 -8.81
CA GLN A 67 -6.31 -12.40 -9.93
C GLN A 67 -5.69 -12.90 -11.24
N ASN A 68 -4.46 -12.47 -11.55
CA ASN A 68 -3.75 -12.91 -12.74
C ASN A 68 -3.41 -14.40 -12.72
N LYS A 69 -3.24 -14.98 -11.53
CA LYS A 69 -2.77 -16.35 -11.36
C LYS A 69 -3.89 -17.37 -11.25
N ASN A 70 -5.07 -16.98 -10.76
CA ASN A 70 -6.22 -17.88 -10.62
C ASN A 70 -7.53 -17.09 -10.43
N PRO A 71 -8.29 -16.77 -11.49
CA PRO A 71 -9.55 -16.02 -11.37
C PRO A 71 -10.69 -16.94 -10.89
N SER A 72 -10.80 -17.15 -9.58
CA SER A 72 -11.97 -17.86 -9.02
C SER A 72 -13.19 -16.94 -8.93
N GLN A 73 -14.39 -17.52 -9.01
CA GLN A 73 -15.67 -16.77 -8.98
C GLN A 73 -15.84 -15.95 -7.68
N ILE A 74 -15.37 -16.48 -6.55
CA ILE A 74 -15.40 -15.77 -5.25
C ILE A 74 -14.49 -14.53 -5.27
N GLN A 75 -13.31 -14.61 -5.89
CA GLN A 75 -12.41 -13.46 -6.00
C GLN A 75 -12.98 -12.37 -6.92
N GLN A 76 -13.74 -12.75 -7.95
CA GLN A 76 -14.47 -11.78 -8.79
C GLN A 76 -15.54 -11.04 -7.98
N GLN A 77 -16.31 -11.75 -7.15
CA GLN A 77 -17.32 -11.14 -6.28
C GLN A 77 -16.69 -10.18 -5.26
N PHE A 78 -15.58 -10.55 -4.63
CA PHE A 78 -14.84 -9.65 -3.75
C PHE A 78 -14.33 -8.40 -4.47
N MET A 79 -13.92 -8.52 -5.74
CA MET A 79 -13.48 -7.37 -6.54
C MET A 79 -14.63 -6.42 -6.87
N THR A 80 -15.79 -6.95 -7.27
CA THR A 80 -16.99 -6.13 -7.46
C THR A 80 -17.31 -5.37 -6.18
N LEU A 81 -17.26 -6.04 -5.03
CA LEU A 81 -17.52 -5.41 -3.73
C LEU A 81 -16.51 -4.29 -3.42
N LEU A 82 -15.21 -4.51 -3.63
CA LEU A 82 -14.18 -3.52 -3.40
C LEU A 82 -14.33 -2.29 -4.30
N ASN A 83 -14.62 -2.51 -5.59
CA ASN A 83 -14.87 -1.41 -6.52
C ASN A 83 -16.09 -0.59 -6.10
N THR A 84 -17.19 -1.26 -5.72
CA THR A 84 -18.39 -0.57 -5.22
C THR A 84 -18.10 0.23 -3.94
N ILE A 85 -17.24 -0.27 -3.04
CA ILE A 85 -16.82 0.48 -1.85
C ILE A 85 -16.02 1.73 -2.26
N HIS A 86 -15.11 1.61 -3.22
CA HIS A 86 -14.31 2.74 -3.69
C HIS A 86 -15.17 3.81 -4.39
N ASP A 87 -16.12 3.38 -5.23
CA ASP A 87 -17.07 4.28 -5.89
C ASP A 87 -17.93 5.01 -4.84
N ALA A 88 -18.44 4.28 -3.84
CA ALA A 88 -19.19 4.87 -2.73
C ALA A 88 -18.37 5.90 -1.93
N GLN A 89 -17.07 5.64 -1.69
CA GLN A 89 -16.18 6.61 -1.03
C GLN A 89 -15.99 7.88 -1.85
N THR A 90 -15.88 7.74 -3.17
CA THR A 90 -15.75 8.86 -4.10
C THR A 90 -17.03 9.70 -4.10
N ASP A 91 -18.19 9.04 -4.10
CA ASP A 91 -19.49 9.70 -4.02
C ASP A 91 -19.69 10.42 -2.68
N ILE A 92 -19.31 9.80 -1.56
CA ILE A 92 -19.33 10.43 -0.23
C ILE A 92 -18.50 11.72 -0.25
N SER A 93 -17.28 11.66 -0.79
CA SER A 93 -16.40 12.84 -0.86
C SER A 93 -17.01 13.96 -1.70
N ARG A 94 -17.66 13.61 -2.82
CA ARG A 94 -18.36 14.57 -3.68
C ARG A 94 -19.57 15.20 -2.97
N ILE A 95 -20.35 14.40 -2.25
CA ILE A 95 -21.52 14.86 -1.50
C ILE A 95 -21.07 15.80 -0.38
N GLN A 96 -20.00 15.47 0.34
CA GLN A 96 -19.42 16.34 1.37
C GLN A 96 -19.06 17.71 0.81
N SER A 97 -18.33 17.76 -0.32
CA SER A 97 -18.01 19.04 -0.98
C SER A 97 -19.27 19.85 -1.38
N ASN A 98 -20.33 19.17 -1.79
CA ASN A 98 -21.59 19.85 -2.13
C ASN A 98 -22.28 20.41 -0.89
N ILE A 99 -22.26 19.68 0.23
CA ILE A 99 -22.78 20.13 1.53
C ILE A 99 -22.02 21.37 1.99
N ASP A 100 -20.69 21.36 1.93
CA ASP A 100 -19.86 22.50 2.35
C ASP A 100 -20.21 23.76 1.56
N ARG A 101 -20.35 23.66 0.23
CA ARG A 101 -20.79 24.79 -0.60
C ARG A 101 -22.19 25.28 -0.24
N ALA A 102 -23.12 24.38 0.09
CA ALA A 102 -24.48 24.74 0.45
C ALA A 102 -24.50 25.49 1.79
N ILE A 103 -23.72 25.03 2.78
CA ILE A 103 -23.53 25.71 4.06
C ILE A 103 -22.97 27.10 3.83
N THR A 104 -21.89 27.25 3.04
CA THR A 104 -21.30 28.57 2.74
C THR A 104 -22.33 29.53 2.14
N ARG A 105 -23.17 29.06 1.21
CA ARG A 105 -24.23 29.88 0.61
C ARG A 105 -25.31 30.28 1.61
N ILE A 106 -25.67 29.39 2.54
CA ILE A 106 -26.62 29.71 3.61
C ILE A 106 -26.05 30.80 4.51
N ASP A 107 -24.77 30.70 4.89
CA ASP A 107 -24.11 31.71 5.73
C ASP A 107 -24.00 33.08 5.03
N GLU A 108 -23.74 33.09 3.71
CA GLU A 108 -23.74 34.31 2.88
C GLU A 108 -25.13 34.96 2.82
N LEU A 109 -26.18 34.16 2.67
CA LEU A 109 -27.57 34.63 2.67
C LEU A 109 -27.97 35.19 4.03
N ASP A 110 -27.61 34.51 5.12
CA ASP A 110 -27.90 34.99 6.47
C ASP A 110 -27.21 36.33 6.75
N SER A 111 -25.93 36.44 6.35
CA SER A 111 -25.14 37.68 6.44
C SER A 111 -25.69 38.84 5.60
N THR A 112 -26.42 38.58 4.51
CA THR A 112 -27.07 39.61 3.68
C THR A 112 -28.47 39.96 4.16
N CYS A 113 -29.21 39.00 4.70
CA CYS A 113 -30.53 39.23 5.31
C CYS A 113 -30.45 40.07 6.59
N VAL A 114 -29.42 39.91 7.42
CA VAL A 114 -29.20 40.73 8.63
C VAL A 114 -28.85 42.20 8.30
N LYS A 115 -28.39 42.51 7.08
CA LYS A 115 -27.96 43.86 6.66
C LYS A 115 -29.07 44.74 6.04
N LYS A 116 -30.32 44.29 5.95
CA LYS A 116 -31.41 45.17 5.48
C LYS A 116 -31.67 46.29 6.51
N PRO A 117 -31.48 47.57 6.16
CA PRO A 117 -31.75 48.68 7.09
C PRO A 117 -33.25 48.75 7.34
N THR A 118 -33.64 48.76 8.62
CA THR A 118 -34.97 49.17 9.06
C THR A 118 -35.18 50.61 8.58
N THR A 119 -35.89 50.80 7.47
CA THR A 119 -36.33 52.12 7.02
C THR A 119 -37.33 52.66 8.04
N ALA A 120 -36.85 53.54 8.91
CA ALA A 120 -37.70 54.44 9.69
C ALA A 120 -38.22 55.53 8.74
N HIS A 121 -39.44 55.36 8.25
CA HIS A 121 -40.20 56.45 7.64
C HIS A 121 -40.85 57.27 8.76
N THR A 122 -40.44 58.54 8.87
CA THR A 122 -41.17 59.60 9.59
C THR A 122 -41.91 60.45 8.57
#